data_AF-A0A933EE65-F1
#
_entry.id   AF-A0A933EE65-F1
#
_cell.length_a   1.000
_cell.length_b   1.000
_cell.length_c   1.000
_cell.angle_alpha   90.00
_cell.angle_beta   90.00
_cell.angle_gamma   90.00
#
_symmetry.space_group_name_H-M   'P 1'
#
loop_
_entity.id
_entity.type
_entity.pdbx_description
1 polymer ?
#
loop_
_entity_poly.entity_id
_entity_poly.type
_entity_poly.pdbx_seq_one_letter_code
_entity_poly.pdbx_strand_id
1 'polypeptide(L)'
;MWSRLRVAAWLALVIHLGAGVVLAGILRHGLETNPDLVARLRFLVDHRAMWIGAWLTWSTAALSVLYFYAAFAWAHGRHGDAGAVPLALAVMLSAAGVAPDLAAGAIEVGVLPALAHRALAELSSGAGGATVVPLFLALHRTGTMLAGYLANGLYTISAILLTWSTRHVYPPWVWIAGLGVGLSGLVAAGAALANSIPGMVWS
;
A
#
# COMPACT_ATOMS: atom_id res chain seq x y z
N MET A 1 4.03 27.27 -8.12
CA MET A 1 4.30 25.91 -8.66
C MET A 1 5.06 25.07 -7.65
N TRP A 2 6.30 25.47 -7.34
CA TRP A 2 7.13 24.85 -6.29
C TRP A 2 6.49 24.83 -4.90
N SER A 3 5.65 25.83 -4.57
CA SER A 3 4.83 25.82 -3.36
C SER A 3 3.87 24.63 -3.27
N ARG A 4 3.18 24.30 -4.38
CA ARG A 4 2.27 23.14 -4.46
C ARG A 4 3.03 21.83 -4.32
N LEU A 5 4.16 21.71 -5.03
CA LEU A 5 5.02 20.52 -4.92
C LEU A 5 5.51 20.32 -3.48
N ARG A 6 5.98 21.39 -2.82
CA ARG A 6 6.43 21.35 -1.43
C ARG A 6 5.32 20.88 -0.49
N VAL A 7 4.10 21.41 -0.65
CA VAL A 7 2.94 20.98 0.15
C VAL A 7 2.62 19.51 -0.10
N ALA A 8 2.57 19.08 -1.36
CA ALA A 8 2.28 17.71 -1.72
C ALA A 8 3.34 16.72 -1.16
N ALA A 9 4.62 17.09 -1.20
CA ALA A 9 5.70 16.29 -0.65
C ALA A 9 5.60 16.14 0.88
N TRP A 10 5.34 17.24 1.60
CA TRP A 10 5.15 17.18 3.06
C TRP A 10 3.90 16.39 3.46
N LEU A 11 2.80 16.57 2.73
CA LEU A 11 1.58 15.79 2.97
C LEU A 11 1.85 14.30 2.76
N ALA A 12 2.45 13.92 1.62
CA ALA A 12 2.78 12.53 1.34
C ALA A 12 3.70 11.95 2.42
N LEU A 13 4.77 12.66 2.81
CA LEU A 13 5.69 12.22 3.85
C LEU A 13 4.97 11.96 5.19
N VAL A 14 4.21 12.93 5.68
CA VAL A 14 3.52 12.81 6.98
C VAL A 14 2.49 11.69 6.97
N ILE A 15 1.71 11.59 5.90
CA ILE A 15 0.67 10.56 5.77
C ILE A 15 1.30 9.17 5.67
N HIS A 16 2.38 8.98 4.91
CA HIS A 16 3.05 7.67 4.79
C HIS A 16 3.74 7.25 6.08
N LEU A 17 4.38 8.19 6.80
CA LEU A 17 4.93 7.91 8.13
C LEU A 17 3.82 7.46 9.10
N GLY A 18 2.68 8.17 9.11
CA GLY A 18 1.52 7.78 9.89
C GLY A 18 0.98 6.40 9.51
N ALA A 19 0.82 6.13 8.22
CA ALA A 19 0.37 4.84 7.71
C ALA A 19 1.34 3.70 8.08
N GLY A 20 2.65 3.94 8.02
CA GLY A 20 3.67 2.97 8.44
C GLY A 20 3.59 2.65 9.94
N VAL A 21 3.40 3.66 10.79
CA VAL A 21 3.17 3.46 12.24
C VAL A 21 1.89 2.67 12.49
N VAL A 22 0.82 3.00 11.77
CA VAL A 22 -0.47 2.29 11.88
C VAL A 22 -0.38 0.85 11.36
N LEU A 23 0.39 0.60 10.30
CA LEU A 23 0.67 -0.76 9.81
C LEU A 23 1.38 -1.58 10.89
N ALA A 24 2.47 -1.05 11.43
CA ALA A 24 3.30 -1.71 12.45
C ALA A 24 2.59 -1.85 13.81
N GLY A 25 1.70 -0.93 14.16
CA GLY A 25 1.03 -0.90 15.46
C GLY A 25 -0.34 -1.58 15.46
N ILE A 26 -1.15 -1.40 14.42
CA ILE A 26 -2.56 -1.81 14.39
C ILE A 26 -2.77 -2.95 13.40
N LEU A 27 -2.52 -2.72 12.11
CA LEU A 27 -2.85 -3.68 11.05
C LEU A 27 -2.15 -5.02 11.26
N ARG A 28 -0.91 -5.02 11.76
CA ARG A 28 -0.13 -6.26 11.98
C ARG A 28 -0.86 -7.34 12.79
N HIS A 29 -1.84 -6.97 13.61
CA HIS A 29 -2.60 -7.90 14.45
C HIS A 29 -3.65 -8.69 13.65
N GLY A 30 -4.19 -8.09 12.58
CA GLY A 30 -5.16 -8.73 11.67
C GLY A 30 -4.53 -9.35 10.41
N LEU A 31 -3.37 -8.84 9.99
CA LEU A 31 -2.62 -9.33 8.84
C LEU A 31 -1.88 -10.66 9.10
N GLU A 32 -1.37 -11.28 8.04
CA GLU A 32 -0.54 -12.51 8.07
C GLU A 32 0.74 -12.40 8.90
N THR A 33 1.16 -11.18 9.26
CA THR A 33 2.26 -10.95 10.22
C THR A 33 1.98 -11.53 11.61
N ASN A 34 0.71 -11.77 11.94
CA ASN A 34 0.33 -12.52 13.12
C ASN A 34 0.09 -14.01 12.74
N PRO A 35 0.91 -14.96 13.21
CA PRO A 35 0.75 -16.36 12.81
C PRO A 35 -0.48 -17.04 13.45
N ASP A 36 -1.06 -16.47 14.52
CA ASP A 36 -2.27 -16.99 15.16
C ASP A 36 -3.53 -16.52 14.41
N LEU A 37 -4.12 -17.44 13.64
CA LEU A 37 -5.35 -17.20 12.90
C LEU A 37 -6.50 -16.79 13.82
N VAL A 38 -6.68 -17.44 14.98
CA VAL A 38 -7.80 -17.14 15.88
C VAL A 38 -7.65 -15.72 16.44
N ALA A 39 -6.43 -15.34 16.82
CA ALA A 39 -6.14 -13.98 17.28
C ALA A 39 -6.42 -12.93 16.18
N ARG A 40 -6.06 -13.21 14.92
CA ARG A 40 -6.37 -12.33 13.79
C ARG A 40 -7.87 -12.14 13.61
N LEU A 41 -8.63 -13.23 13.57
CA LEU A 41 -10.08 -13.18 13.39
C LEU A 41 -10.74 -12.39 14.52
N ARG A 42 -10.33 -12.63 15.78
CA ARG A 42 -10.81 -11.87 16.94
C ARG A 42 -10.48 -10.39 16.84
N PHE A 43 -9.28 -10.02 16.41
CA PHE A 43 -8.91 -8.62 16.23
C PHE A 43 -9.86 -7.91 15.24
N LEU A 44 -10.15 -8.52 14.10
CA LEU A 44 -11.08 -7.93 13.10
C LEU A 44 -12.50 -7.74 13.64
N VAL A 45 -12.95 -8.61 14.55
CA VAL A 45 -14.28 -8.55 15.16
C VAL A 45 -14.31 -7.53 16.31
N ASP A 46 -13.41 -7.70 17.28
CA ASP A 46 -13.42 -6.98 18.55
C ASP A 46 -12.89 -5.54 18.39
N HIS A 47 -12.01 -5.30 17.41
CA HIS A 47 -11.32 -4.03 17.19
C HIS A 47 -11.67 -3.43 15.82
N ARG A 48 -12.89 -3.70 15.33
CA ARG A 48 -13.34 -3.30 13.98
C ARG A 48 -13.11 -1.83 13.65
N ALA A 49 -13.38 -0.92 14.59
CA ALA A 49 -13.18 0.52 14.35
C ALA A 49 -11.70 0.87 14.10
N MET A 50 -10.78 0.25 14.85
CA MET A 50 -9.33 0.44 14.65
C MET A 50 -8.89 -0.15 13.31
N TRP A 51 -9.41 -1.31 12.95
CA TRP A 51 -9.15 -1.94 11.66
C TRP A 51 -9.58 -1.07 10.48
N ILE A 52 -10.82 -0.53 10.53
CA ILE A 52 -11.33 0.38 9.50
C ILE A 52 -10.50 1.66 9.45
N GLY A 53 -10.26 2.30 10.59
CA GLY A 53 -9.45 3.50 10.67
C GLY A 53 -8.06 3.28 10.09
N ALA A 54 -7.45 2.12 10.37
CA ALA A 54 -6.13 1.79 9.87
C ALA A 54 -6.10 1.65 8.34
N TRP A 55 -7.04 0.94 7.74
CA TRP A 55 -7.14 0.86 6.28
C TRP A 55 -7.48 2.21 5.62
N LEU A 56 -8.26 3.07 6.27
CA LEU A 56 -8.49 4.44 5.77
C LEU A 56 -7.20 5.27 5.74
N THR A 57 -6.32 5.12 6.74
CA THR A 57 -4.99 5.77 6.68
C THR A 57 -4.16 5.25 5.52
N TRP A 58 -4.24 3.95 5.22
CA TRP A 58 -3.59 3.33 4.06
C TRP A 58 -4.12 3.88 2.73
N SER A 59 -5.45 3.94 2.56
CA SER A 59 -6.07 4.54 1.37
C SER A 59 -5.73 6.02 1.22
N THR A 60 -5.60 6.75 2.33
CA THR A 60 -5.18 8.15 2.32
C THR A 60 -3.72 8.29 1.87
N ALA A 61 -2.84 7.35 2.27
CA ALA A 61 -1.46 7.30 1.78
C ALA A 61 -1.39 7.12 0.26
N ALA A 62 -2.14 6.15 -0.29
CA ALA A 62 -2.26 5.92 -1.72
C ALA A 62 -2.70 7.18 -2.52
N LEU A 63 -3.72 7.89 -2.01
CA LEU A 63 -4.17 9.14 -2.65
C LEU A 63 -3.15 10.27 -2.52
N SER A 64 -2.45 10.36 -1.38
CA SER A 64 -1.43 11.38 -1.16
C SER A 64 -0.21 11.21 -2.07
N VAL A 65 0.21 9.96 -2.37
CA VAL A 65 1.33 9.72 -3.30
C VAL A 65 0.94 10.07 -4.73
N LEU A 66 -0.29 9.74 -5.16
CA LEU A 66 -0.80 10.14 -6.46
C LEU A 66 -0.81 11.67 -6.61
N TYR A 67 -1.30 12.38 -5.58
CA TYR A 67 -1.29 13.84 -5.58
C TYR A 67 0.14 14.40 -5.65
N PHE A 68 1.08 13.81 -4.90
CA PHE A 68 2.49 14.18 -4.97
C PHE A 68 3.08 13.96 -6.36
N TYR A 69 2.87 12.79 -6.98
CA TYR A 69 3.38 12.49 -8.32
C TYR A 69 2.79 13.41 -9.38
N ALA A 70 1.49 13.72 -9.31
CA ALA A 70 0.86 14.68 -10.20
C ALA A 70 1.44 16.09 -10.04
N ALA A 71 1.63 16.55 -8.80
CA ALA A 71 2.24 17.86 -8.51
C ALA A 71 3.72 17.91 -8.98
N PHE A 72 4.44 16.79 -8.82
CA PHE A 72 5.83 16.63 -9.24
C PHE A 72 5.96 16.68 -10.77
N ALA A 73 5.16 15.88 -11.48
CA ALA A 73 5.11 15.88 -12.93
C ALA A 73 4.71 17.25 -13.49
N TRP A 74 3.74 17.93 -12.87
CA TRP A 74 3.34 19.28 -13.29
C TRP A 74 4.45 20.32 -13.10
N ALA A 75 5.22 20.24 -12.01
CA ALA A 75 6.32 21.16 -11.75
C ALA A 75 7.46 21.02 -12.76
N HIS A 76 7.74 19.80 -13.22
CA HIS A 76 8.88 19.50 -14.12
C HIS A 76 8.50 19.43 -15.60
N GLY A 77 7.26 19.07 -15.94
CA GLY A 77 6.81 18.86 -17.33
C GLY A 77 6.68 20.13 -18.17
N ARG A 78 6.77 21.33 -17.57
CA ARG A 78 6.61 22.61 -18.29
C ARG A 78 7.90 23.22 -18.84
N HIS A 79 9.06 22.65 -18.52
CA HIS A 79 10.36 23.27 -18.88
C HIS A 79 10.91 22.82 -20.24
N GLY A 80 10.13 22.11 -21.05
CA GLY A 80 10.57 21.64 -22.38
C GLY A 80 11.58 20.49 -22.34
N ASP A 81 11.89 19.99 -21.14
CA ASP A 81 12.81 18.88 -20.94
C ASP A 81 12.22 17.56 -21.48
N ALA A 82 13.10 16.70 -22.01
CA ALA A 82 12.80 15.37 -22.57
C ALA A 82 12.12 14.39 -21.58
N GLY A 83 11.77 14.83 -20.37
CA GLY A 83 11.12 14.04 -19.32
C GLY A 83 9.58 14.05 -19.34
N ALA A 84 8.91 14.83 -20.19
CA ALA A 84 7.44 14.98 -20.12
C ALA A 84 6.66 13.66 -20.26
N VAL A 85 7.08 12.77 -21.17
CA VAL A 85 6.41 11.48 -21.40
C VAL A 85 6.59 10.51 -20.21
N PRO A 86 7.83 10.23 -19.73
CA PRO A 86 8.01 9.44 -18.51
C PRO A 86 7.26 9.96 -17.28
N LEU A 87 7.22 11.28 -17.09
CA LEU A 87 6.51 11.91 -15.97
C LEU A 87 4.99 11.67 -16.07
N ALA A 88 4.40 11.80 -17.26
CA ALA A 88 2.99 11.51 -17.48
C ALA A 88 2.68 10.02 -17.25
N LEU A 89 3.53 9.13 -17.75
CA LEU A 89 3.39 7.68 -17.53
C LEU A 89 3.45 7.32 -16.04
N ALA A 90 4.36 7.94 -15.27
CA ALA A 90 4.44 7.73 -13.83
C ALA A 90 3.15 8.13 -13.10
N VAL A 91 2.50 9.23 -13.51
CA VAL A 91 1.21 9.63 -12.94
C VAL A 91 0.11 8.64 -13.31
N MET A 92 0.08 8.18 -14.56
CA MET A 92 -0.91 7.18 -15.02
C MET A 92 -0.75 5.83 -14.29
N LEU A 93 0.49 5.35 -14.12
CA LEU A 93 0.78 4.13 -13.40
C LEU A 93 0.42 4.26 -11.92
N SER A 94 0.69 5.40 -11.29
CA SER A 94 0.27 5.66 -9.91
C SER A 94 -1.25 5.70 -9.79
N ALA A 95 -1.97 6.35 -10.70
CA ALA A 95 -3.43 6.34 -10.72
C ALA A 95 -3.98 4.91 -10.90
N ALA A 96 -3.35 4.12 -11.78
CA ALA A 96 -3.68 2.71 -11.96
C ALA A 96 -3.36 1.87 -10.70
N GLY A 97 -2.34 2.24 -9.91
CA GLY A 97 -1.99 1.61 -8.64
C GLY A 97 -2.97 1.92 -7.50
N VAL A 98 -3.58 3.11 -7.50
CA VAL A 98 -4.62 3.47 -6.51
C VAL A 98 -5.83 2.53 -6.60
N ALA A 99 -6.23 2.13 -7.81
CA ALA A 99 -7.39 1.28 -8.00
C ALA A 99 -7.31 -0.09 -7.26
N PRO A 100 -6.27 -0.93 -7.44
CA PRO A 100 -6.14 -2.17 -6.70
C PRO A 100 -5.91 -1.95 -5.20
N ASP A 101 -5.26 -0.86 -4.78
CA ASP A 101 -5.11 -0.51 -3.37
C ASP A 101 -6.46 -0.25 -2.68
N LEU A 102 -7.32 0.54 -3.34
CA LEU A 102 -8.67 0.80 -2.86
C LEU A 102 -9.55 -0.44 -2.90
N ALA A 103 -9.37 -1.31 -3.92
CA ALA A 103 -10.06 -2.59 -3.99
C ALA A 103 -9.65 -3.52 -2.84
N ALA A 104 -8.35 -3.59 -2.51
CA ALA A 104 -7.86 -4.30 -1.34
C ALA A 104 -8.49 -3.76 -0.05
N GLY A 105 -8.47 -2.43 0.12
CA GLY A 105 -9.12 -1.77 1.26
C GLY A 105 -10.62 -2.09 1.35
N ALA A 106 -11.34 -2.15 0.22
CA ALA A 106 -12.75 -2.52 0.19
C ALA A 106 -13.00 -3.98 0.63
N ILE A 107 -12.13 -4.91 0.23
CA ILE A 107 -12.19 -6.31 0.71
C ILE A 107 -11.92 -6.36 2.21
N GLU A 108 -10.83 -5.74 2.64
CA GLU A 108 -10.33 -5.83 4.02
C GLU A 108 -11.27 -5.14 5.01
N VAL A 109 -11.87 -4.01 4.65
CA VAL A 109 -12.81 -3.26 5.49
C VAL A 109 -14.25 -3.75 5.35
N GLY A 110 -14.68 -3.99 4.11
CA GLY A 110 -16.08 -4.24 3.78
C GLY A 110 -16.50 -5.70 3.94
N VAL A 111 -15.59 -6.65 3.69
CA VAL A 111 -15.92 -8.08 3.59
C VAL A 111 -15.33 -8.89 4.74
N LEU A 112 -14.04 -8.74 5.00
CA LEU A 112 -13.31 -9.62 5.93
C LEU A 112 -13.84 -9.61 7.38
N PRO A 113 -14.28 -8.49 7.98
CA PRO A 113 -14.77 -8.52 9.37
C PRO A 113 -16.01 -9.41 9.56
N ALA A 114 -16.90 -9.42 8.57
CA ALA A 114 -18.09 -10.28 8.60
C ALA A 114 -17.73 -11.76 8.42
N LEU A 115 -16.77 -12.06 7.54
CA LEU A 115 -16.23 -13.42 7.39
C LEU A 115 -15.48 -13.88 8.64
N ALA A 116 -14.74 -12.98 9.30
CA ALA A 116 -14.02 -13.29 10.53
C ALA A 116 -14.97 -13.71 11.66
N HIS A 117 -16.08 -12.99 11.83
CA HIS A 117 -17.12 -13.36 12.80
C HIS A 117 -17.71 -14.76 12.53
N ARG A 118 -18.03 -15.04 11.26
CA ARG A 118 -18.57 -16.36 10.86
C ARG A 118 -17.55 -17.48 11.01
N ALA A 119 -16.29 -17.23 10.67
CA ALA A 119 -15.20 -18.18 10.84
C ALA A 119 -15.00 -18.55 12.32
N LEU A 120 -15.05 -17.58 13.23
CA LEU A 120 -14.98 -17.85 14.67
C LEU A 120 -16.15 -18.71 15.17
N ALA A 121 -17.36 -18.47 14.67
CA ALA A 121 -18.53 -19.27 15.00
C ALA A 121 -18.39 -20.72 14.48
N GLU A 122 -17.89 -20.92 13.26
CA GLU A 122 -17.65 -22.24 12.67
C GLU A 122 -16.55 -23.02 13.40
N LEU A 123 -15.48 -22.34 13.82
CA LEU A 123 -14.42 -22.96 14.62
C LEU A 123 -14.93 -23.38 16.01
N SER A 124 -15.81 -22.57 16.61
CA SER A 124 -16.37 -22.83 17.94
C SER A 124 -17.40 -23.95 17.95
N SER A 125 -18.09 -24.21 16.83
CA SER A 125 -19.09 -25.27 16.69
C SER A 125 -18.48 -26.66 16.45
N GLY A 126 -17.15 -26.77 16.32
CA GLY A 126 -16.47 -28.03 16.03
C GLY A 126 -16.60 -28.48 14.57
N ALA A 127 -17.17 -27.66 13.68
CA ALA A 127 -17.35 -27.97 12.26
C ALA A 127 -16.04 -27.93 11.43
N GLY A 128 -14.87 -27.86 12.09
CA GLY A 128 -13.56 -27.95 11.46
C GLY A 128 -13.14 -26.74 10.59
N GLY A 129 -13.97 -25.69 10.50
CA GLY A 129 -13.64 -24.51 9.69
C GLY A 129 -13.57 -24.78 8.18
N ALA A 130 -14.25 -25.82 7.70
CA ALA A 130 -14.06 -26.34 6.34
C ALA A 130 -14.48 -25.35 5.23
N THR A 131 -15.34 -24.36 5.51
CA THR A 131 -15.90 -23.50 4.46
C THR A 131 -15.53 -22.02 4.61
N VAL A 132 -15.77 -21.40 5.77
CA VAL A 132 -15.61 -19.93 5.90
C VAL A 132 -14.14 -19.55 6.09
N VAL A 133 -13.35 -20.36 6.80
CA VAL A 133 -11.92 -20.08 7.02
C VAL A 133 -11.13 -20.04 5.70
N PRO A 134 -11.25 -21.03 4.77
CA PRO A 134 -10.60 -20.95 3.47
C PRO A 134 -11.02 -19.71 2.67
N LEU A 135 -12.31 -19.34 2.69
CA LEU A 135 -12.80 -18.15 1.99
C LEU A 135 -12.19 -16.86 2.56
N PHE A 136 -12.12 -16.75 3.89
CA PHE A 136 -11.45 -15.63 4.57
C PHE A 136 -10.00 -15.52 4.12
N LEU A 137 -9.24 -16.62 4.16
CA LEU A 137 -7.83 -16.65 3.76
C LEU A 137 -7.64 -16.32 2.28
N ALA A 138 -8.51 -16.82 1.40
CA ALA A 138 -8.44 -16.54 -0.04
C ALA A 138 -8.69 -15.06 -0.36
N LEU A 139 -9.68 -14.44 0.28
CA LEU A 139 -9.95 -13.01 0.08
C LEU A 139 -8.89 -12.12 0.72
N HIS A 140 -8.38 -12.50 1.89
CA HIS A 140 -7.25 -11.81 2.50
C HIS A 140 -6.00 -11.88 1.61
N ARG A 141 -5.68 -13.06 1.07
CA ARG A 141 -4.58 -13.22 0.12
C ARG A 141 -4.80 -12.38 -1.14
N THR A 142 -6.04 -12.26 -1.60
CA THR A 142 -6.40 -11.39 -2.73
C THR A 142 -6.13 -9.92 -2.39
N GLY A 143 -6.51 -9.46 -1.19
CA GLY A 143 -6.18 -8.14 -0.68
C GLY A 143 -4.67 -7.88 -0.67
N THR A 144 -3.89 -8.83 -0.12
CA THR A 144 -2.42 -8.78 -0.12
C THR A 144 -1.82 -8.72 -1.53
N MET A 145 -2.36 -9.47 -2.50
CA MET A 145 -1.89 -9.42 -3.88
C MET A 145 -2.23 -8.11 -4.59
N LEU A 146 -3.39 -7.53 -4.30
CA LEU A 146 -3.82 -6.25 -4.87
C LEU A 146 -2.99 -5.09 -4.33
N ALA A 147 -2.90 -4.94 -3.01
CA ALA A 147 -2.15 -3.83 -2.39
C ALA A 147 -0.64 -4.10 -2.36
N GLY A 148 -0.25 -5.25 -1.81
CA GLY A 148 1.15 -5.60 -1.53
C GLY A 148 1.98 -5.85 -2.78
N TYR A 149 1.42 -6.48 -3.81
CA TYR A 149 2.12 -6.76 -5.07
C TYR A 149 1.77 -5.77 -6.17
N LEU A 150 0.51 -5.72 -6.61
CA LEU A 150 0.13 -4.98 -7.81
C LEU A 150 0.24 -3.45 -7.61
N ALA A 151 -0.40 -2.89 -6.57
CA ALA A 151 -0.36 -1.46 -6.31
C ALA A 151 1.08 -0.99 -6.01
N ASN A 152 1.76 -1.65 -5.08
CA ASN A 152 3.17 -1.35 -4.76
C ASN A 152 4.09 -1.44 -5.99
N GLY A 153 3.93 -2.46 -6.83
CA GLY A 153 4.70 -2.58 -8.07
C GLY A 153 4.50 -1.39 -9.01
N LEU A 154 3.25 -0.96 -9.20
CA LEU A 154 2.92 0.20 -10.03
C LEU A 154 3.46 1.52 -9.45
N TYR A 155 3.31 1.75 -8.13
CA TYR A 155 3.89 2.94 -7.48
C TYR A 155 5.41 2.96 -7.55
N THR A 156 6.03 1.78 -7.46
CA THR A 156 7.47 1.62 -7.53
C THR A 156 8.02 2.00 -8.89
N ILE A 157 7.42 1.46 -9.96
CA ILE A 157 7.80 1.83 -11.33
C ILE A 157 7.60 3.34 -11.53
N SER A 158 6.50 3.88 -11.01
CA SER A 158 6.24 5.33 -11.05
C SER A 158 7.33 6.13 -10.32
N ALA A 159 7.75 5.72 -9.12
CA ALA A 159 8.81 6.36 -8.34
C ALA A 159 10.15 6.37 -9.11
N ILE A 160 10.51 5.25 -9.71
CA ILE A 160 11.72 5.09 -10.51
C ILE A 160 11.68 6.00 -11.73
N LEU A 161 10.55 6.03 -12.45
CA LEU A 161 10.37 6.90 -13.62
C LEU A 161 10.53 8.39 -13.24
N LEU A 162 9.84 8.84 -12.19
CA LEU A 162 9.97 10.23 -11.73
C LEU A 162 11.41 10.56 -11.36
N THR A 163 12.01 9.72 -10.50
CA THR A 163 13.37 9.93 -9.98
C THR A 163 14.40 9.96 -11.10
N TRP A 164 14.34 8.98 -12.00
CA TRP A 164 15.27 8.86 -13.11
C TRP A 164 15.12 10.03 -14.08
N SER A 165 13.90 10.42 -14.43
CA SER A 165 13.63 11.52 -15.37
C SER A 165 14.08 12.88 -14.85
N THR A 166 14.11 13.10 -13.53
CA THR A 166 14.56 14.37 -12.93
C THR A 166 15.94 14.28 -12.27
N ARG A 167 16.71 13.21 -12.50
CA ARG A 167 18.01 12.97 -11.81
C ARG A 167 19.05 14.08 -12.00
N HIS A 168 18.94 14.85 -13.08
CA HIS A 168 19.84 15.96 -13.40
C HIS A 168 19.41 17.30 -12.77
N VAL A 169 18.17 17.38 -12.27
CA VAL A 169 17.61 18.59 -11.65
C VAL A 169 18.02 18.69 -10.17
N TYR A 170 18.26 17.55 -9.53
CA TYR A 170 18.52 17.47 -8.10
C TYR A 170 19.95 16.99 -7.80
N PRO A 171 20.50 17.35 -6.62
CA PRO A 171 21.77 16.80 -6.15
C PRO A 171 21.76 15.26 -6.11
N PRO A 172 22.93 14.59 -6.26
CA PRO A 172 22.98 13.14 -6.39
C PRO A 172 22.30 12.34 -5.28
N TRP A 173 22.41 12.81 -4.04
CA TRP A 173 21.81 12.14 -2.89
C TRP A 173 20.28 12.08 -2.94
N VAL A 174 19.62 13.04 -3.61
CA VAL A 174 18.14 13.05 -3.74
C VAL A 174 17.68 11.91 -4.64
N TRP A 175 18.29 11.77 -5.82
CA TRP A 175 17.86 10.72 -6.74
C TRP A 175 18.33 9.34 -6.29
N ILE A 176 19.46 9.24 -5.58
CA ILE A 176 19.86 7.98 -4.92
C ILE A 176 18.81 7.57 -3.88
N ALA A 177 18.34 8.51 -3.05
CA ALA A 177 17.28 8.22 -2.08
C ALA A 177 15.97 7.81 -2.78
N GLY A 178 15.58 8.49 -3.86
CA GLY A 178 14.39 8.13 -4.65
C GLY A 178 14.50 6.73 -5.27
N LEU A 179 15.66 6.35 -5.79
CA LEU A 179 15.90 4.99 -6.27
C LEU A 179 15.89 3.96 -5.13
N GLY A 180 16.43 4.31 -3.97
CA GLY A 180 16.36 3.46 -2.78
C GLY A 180 14.92 3.13 -2.41
N VAL A 181 14.03 4.13 -2.40
CA VAL A 181 12.59 3.93 -2.18
C VAL A 181 11.98 3.02 -3.26
N GLY A 182 12.34 3.22 -4.53
CA GLY A 182 11.91 2.34 -5.61
C GLY A 182 12.38 0.89 -5.44
N LEU A 183 13.64 0.68 -5.05
CA LEU A 183 14.18 -0.66 -4.82
C LEU A 183 13.48 -1.35 -3.63
N SER A 184 13.28 -0.64 -2.52
CA SER A 184 12.48 -1.14 -1.38
C SER A 184 11.08 -1.57 -1.84
N GLY A 185 10.41 -0.75 -2.64
CA GLY A 185 9.09 -1.07 -3.19
C GLY A 185 9.09 -2.32 -4.08
N LEU A 186 10.14 -2.56 -4.88
CA LEU A 186 10.29 -3.79 -5.66
C LEU A 186 10.44 -5.02 -4.76
N VAL A 187 11.24 -4.89 -3.69
CA VAL A 187 11.43 -5.97 -2.71
C VAL A 187 10.11 -6.27 -2.00
N ALA A 188 9.36 -5.24 -1.59
CA ALA A 188 8.05 -5.39 -0.96
C ALA A 188 7.05 -6.09 -1.88
N ALA A 189 6.97 -5.67 -3.14
CA ALA A 189 6.11 -6.29 -4.15
C ALA A 189 6.50 -7.75 -4.42
N GLY A 190 7.80 -8.02 -4.57
CA GLY A 190 8.33 -9.36 -4.72
C GLY A 190 8.03 -10.26 -3.52
N ALA A 191 8.14 -9.72 -2.30
CA ALA A 191 7.80 -10.44 -1.08
C ALA A 191 6.30 -10.77 -1.00
N ALA A 192 5.42 -9.83 -1.36
CA ALA A 192 3.99 -10.07 -1.43
C ALA A 192 3.65 -11.17 -2.45
N LEU A 193 4.27 -11.12 -3.64
CA LEU A 193 4.12 -12.15 -4.67
C LEU A 193 4.57 -13.54 -4.17
N ALA A 194 5.74 -13.59 -3.54
CA ALA A 194 6.32 -14.82 -2.98
C ALA A 194 5.65 -15.32 -1.69
N ASN A 195 4.64 -14.58 -1.17
CA ASN A 195 4.00 -14.87 0.11
C ASN A 195 5.00 -14.88 1.30
N SER A 196 6.02 -14.01 1.24
CA SER A 196 7.07 -13.90 2.25
C SER A 196 6.71 -12.84 3.29
N ILE A 197 6.17 -13.28 4.43
CA ILE A 197 5.84 -12.40 5.57
C ILE A 197 7.04 -11.58 6.05
N PRO A 198 8.25 -12.15 6.27
CA PRO A 198 9.40 -11.36 6.67
C PRO A 198 9.80 -10.35 5.60
N GLY A 199 9.72 -10.71 4.32
CA GLY A 199 10.01 -9.80 3.22
C GLY A 199 9.04 -8.62 3.18
N MET A 200 7.75 -8.84 3.44
CA MET A 200 6.75 -7.76 3.48
C MET A 200 6.93 -6.81 4.68
N VAL A 201 7.55 -7.27 5.77
CA VAL A 201 7.77 -6.44 6.98
C VAL A 201 9.07 -5.62 6.91
N TRP A 202 10.11 -6.16 6.28
CA TRP A 202 11.47 -5.59 6.33
C TRP A 202 11.92 -4.91 5.02
N SER A 203 11.05 -4.82 4.01
CA SER A 203 11.32 -4.11 2.76
C SER A 203 11.04 -2.61 2.86
#